data_AF-K9P884-F1
#
_entry.id   AF-K9P884-F1
#
_cell.length_a   1.000
_cell.length_b   1.000
_cell.length_c   1.000
_cell.angle_alpha   90.00
_cell.angle_beta   90.00
_cell.angle_gamma   90.00
#
_symmetry.space_group_name_H-M   'P 1'
#
loop_
_entity.id
_entity.type
_entity.pdbx_description
1 polymer ?
#
loop_
_entity_poly.entity_id
_entity_poly.type
_entity_poly.pdbx_seq_one_letter_code
_entity_poly.pdbx_strand_id
1 'polypeptide(L)' 'MGNRPNCRSCRHCTPPAGVEMGWCQLRQLPIHPELVAELWCHHWTARPPRLPVVSPEALLKQAKHPVASQQLSLATGLS' A
#
# COMPACT_ATOMS: atom_id res chain seq x y z
N MET A 1 -10.42 -3.10 -10.84
CA MET A 1 -9.21 -2.44 -11.38
C MET A 1 -8.01 -3.07 -10.69
N GLY A 2 -7.30 -3.99 -11.35
CA GLY A 2 -6.14 -4.67 -10.75
C GLY A 2 -4.93 -3.72 -10.70
N ASN A 3 -4.35 -3.51 -9.53
CA ASN A 3 -3.13 -2.71 -9.39
C ASN A 3 -1.97 -3.50 -10.01
N ARG A 4 -1.37 -3.00 -11.10
CA ARG A 4 -0.20 -3.63 -11.73
C ARG A 4 1.00 -3.55 -10.76
N PRO A 5 1.76 -4.65 -10.54
CA PRO A 5 3.01 -4.61 -9.78
C PRO A 5 3.98 -3.54 -10.29
N ASN A 6 4.48 -2.68 -9.39
CA ASN A 6 5.47 -1.65 -9.70
C ASN A 6 6.30 -1.25 -8.46
N CYS A 7 7.36 -0.46 -8.66
CA CYS A 7 8.21 0.05 -7.58
C CYS A 7 7.42 0.86 -6.54
N ARG A 8 6.35 1.57 -6.93
CA ARG A 8 5.49 2.34 -5.99
C ARG A 8 4.79 1.43 -4.98
N SER A 9 4.34 0.25 -5.41
CA SER A 9 3.66 -0.74 -4.59
C SER A 9 4.59 -1.79 -3.98
N CYS A 10 5.90 -1.73 -4.26
CA CYS A 10 6.87 -2.68 -3.75
C CYS A 10 7.22 -2.41 -2.28
N ARG A 11 7.31 -3.47 -1.48
CA ARG A 11 7.77 -3.45 -0.08
C ARG A 11 9.22 -2.99 0.07
N HIS A 12 10.08 -3.30 -0.90
CA HIS A 12 11.52 -3.01 -0.85
C HIS A 12 11.88 -1.60 -1.31
N CYS A 13 10.91 -0.83 -1.80
CA CYS A 13 11.15 0.51 -2.30
C CYS A 13 10.74 1.55 -1.25
N THR A 14 11.57 2.55 -1.03
CA THR A 14 11.16 3.80 -0.39
C THR A 14 10.60 4.69 -1.49
N PRO A 15 9.30 5.05 -1.45
CA PRO A 15 8.71 5.90 -2.47
C PRO A 15 9.33 7.30 -2.40
N PRO A 16 9.44 7.99 -3.53
CA PRO A 16 9.90 9.36 -3.61
C PRO A 16 8.94 10.30 -2.87
N ALA A 17 9.48 11.36 -2.26
CA ALA A 17 8.71 12.44 -1.63
C ALA A 17 8.91 13.74 -2.42
N GLY A 18 7.86 14.21 -3.11
CA GLY A 18 7.97 15.39 -3.97
C GLY A 18 8.93 15.16 -5.14
N VAL A 19 10.00 15.98 -5.21
CA VAL A 19 11.04 15.91 -6.24
C VAL A 19 12.20 14.98 -5.89
N GLU A 20 12.20 14.40 -4.68
CA GLU A 20 13.28 13.52 -4.24
C GLU A 20 13.24 12.17 -4.97
N MET A 21 14.41 11.56 -5.16
CA MET A 21 14.52 10.23 -5.71
C MET A 21 14.00 9.20 -4.71
N GLY A 22 13.29 8.19 -5.21
CA GLY A 22 13.01 6.97 -4.45
C GLY A 22 14.26 6.09 -4.36
N TRP A 23 14.18 5.02 -3.56
CA TRP A 23 15.28 4.08 -3.39
C TRP A 23 14.78 2.64 -3.36
N CYS A 24 15.42 1.75 -4.12
CA CYS A 24 15.19 0.31 -4.01
C CYS A 24 16.21 -0.30 -3.04
N GLN A 25 15.79 -0.70 -1.84
CA GLN A 25 16.69 -1.30 -0.85
C GLN A 25 17.29 -2.63 -1.31
N LEU A 26 16.51 -3.41 -2.07
CA LEU A 26 16.94 -4.74 -2.52
C LEU A 26 17.95 -4.67 -3.68
N ARG A 27 17.72 -3.78 -4.65
CA ARG A 27 18.64 -3.60 -5.80
C ARG A 27 19.72 -2.55 -5.58
N GLN A 28 19.65 -1.80 -4.48
CA GLN A 28 20.57 -0.71 -4.12
C GLN A 28 20.72 0.35 -5.23
N LEU A 29 19.59 0.89 -5.70
CA LEU A 29 19.56 1.89 -6.77
C LEU A 29 18.53 3.00 -6.54
N PRO A 30 18.77 4.22 -7.07
CA PRO A 30 17.81 5.30 -7.05
C PRO A 30 16.66 5.07 -8.06
N ILE A 31 15.47 5.55 -7.74
CA ILE A 31 14.27 5.44 -8.56
C ILE A 31 13.74 6.85 -8.87
N HIS A 32 13.63 7.20 -10.15
CA HIS A 32 13.07 8.49 -10.55
C HIS A 32 11.58 8.61 -10.16
N PRO A 33 11.14 9.76 -9.62
CA PRO A 33 9.75 9.95 -9.19
C PRO A 33 8.71 9.69 -10.27
N GLU A 34 9.02 10.06 -11.52
CA GLU A 34 8.11 9.86 -12.65
C GLU A 34 8.00 8.38 -13.06
N LEU A 35 9.05 7.59 -12.83
CA LEU A 35 9.11 6.20 -13.30
C LEU A 35 8.62 5.18 -12.25
N VAL A 36 8.44 5.58 -11.00
CA VAL A 36 8.14 4.67 -9.88
C VAL A 36 6.84 3.87 -10.08
N ALA A 37 5.88 4.42 -10.83
CA ALA A 37 4.60 3.77 -11.12
C ALA A 37 4.67 2.79 -12.31
N GLU A 38 5.72 2.84 -13.11
CA GLU A 38 5.89 2.05 -14.34
C GLU A 38 6.93 0.94 -14.19
N LEU A 39 7.99 1.23 -13.43
CA LEU A 39 9.10 0.32 -13.20
C LEU A 39 8.68 -0.92 -12.41
N TRP A 40 9.18 -2.06 -12.86
CA TRP A 40 8.97 -3.35 -12.22
C TRP A 40 10.27 -4.15 -12.23
N CYS A 41 10.40 -5.06 -11.25
CA CYS A 41 11.47 -6.04 -11.21
C CYS A 41 10.91 -7.38 -10.70
N HIS A 42 11.59 -8.48 -11.03
CA HIS A 42 11.21 -9.84 -10.63
C HIS A 42 11.11 -10.04 -9.10
N HIS A 43 11.71 -9.14 -8.32
CA HIS A 43 11.71 -9.20 -6.86
C HIS A 43 10.58 -8.39 -6.21
N TRP A 44 9.58 -7.98 -7.00
CA TRP A 44 8.45 -7.25 -6.47
C TRP A 44 7.72 -8.08 -5.41
N THR A 45 7.48 -7.45 -4.26
CA THR A 45 6.65 -7.98 -3.19
C THR A 45 5.68 -6.90 -2.77
N ALA A 46 4.40 -7.23 -2.64
CA ALA A 46 3.36 -6.27 -2.25
C ALA A 46 3.69 -5.60 -0.90
N ARG A 47 3.54 -4.27 -0.84
CA ARG A 47 3.61 -3.54 0.43
C ARG A 47 2.45 -3.99 1.33
N PRO A 48 2.71 -4.35 2.61
CA PRO A 48 1.64 -4.75 3.51
C PRO A 48 0.67 -3.58 3.76
N PRO A 49 -0.64 -3.85 3.92
CA PRO A 49 -1.60 -2.82 4.28
C PRO A 49 -1.21 -2.21 5.64
N ARG A 50 -1.30 -0.89 5.75
CA ARG A 50 -1.12 -0.21 7.04
C ARG A 50 -2.47 -0.17 7.74
N LEU A 51 -2.53 -0.71 8.95
CA LEU A 51 -3.70 -0.52 9.81
C LEU A 51 -3.80 0.96 10.18
N PRO A 52 -5.01 1.54 10.22
CA PRO A 52 -5.20 2.89 10.72
C PRO A 52 -4.73 2.96 12.18
N VAL A 53 -3.95 3.98 12.52
CA VAL A 53 -3.54 4.25 13.90
C VAL A 53 -4.74 4.84 14.62
N VAL A 54 -5.39 4.05 15.48
CA VAL A 54 -6.52 4.52 16.27
C VAL A 54 -5.97 5.18 17.54
N SER A 55 -6.13 6.50 17.67
CA SER A 55 -5.81 7.16 18.94
C SER A 55 -6.84 6.76 20.01
N PRO A 56 -6.43 6.60 21.28
CA PRO A 56 -7.36 6.30 22.37
C PRO A 56 -8.53 7.30 22.46
N GLU A 57 -8.28 8.56 22.11
CA GLU A 57 -9.27 9.63 22.06
C GLU A 57 -10.32 9.43 20.96
N ALA A 58 -9.94 8.82 19.83
CA ALA A 58 -10.86 8.50 18.74
C ALA A 58 -11.78 7.32 19.10
N LEU A 59 -11.30 6.34 19.87
CA LEU A 59 -12.11 5.22 20.38
C LEU A 59 -13.25 5.67 21.28
N LEU A 60 -12.98 6.61 22.19
CA LEU A 60 -14.00 7.15 23.11
C LEU A 60 -15.14 7.87 22.38
N LYS A 61 -14.84 8.50 21.23
CA LYS A 61 -15.86 9.17 20.40
C LYS A 61 -16.65 8.19 19.51
N GLN A 62 -16.06 7.04 19.16
CA GLN A 62 -16.68 6.03 18.28
C GLN A 62 -17.59 5.02 19.01
N ALA A 63 -17.55 4.94 20.34
CA ALA A 63 -18.37 4.03 21.16
C ALA A 63 -19.89 4.24 21.08
N LYS A 64 -20.39 5.21 20.28
CA LYS A 64 -21.82 5.44 20.02
C LYS A 64 -22.35 4.81 18.74
N HIS A 65 -21.51 4.21 17.89
CA HIS A 65 -21.97 3.51 16.69
C HIS A 65 -21.82 2.00 16.88
N PRO A 66 -22.91 1.20 16.78
CA PRO A 66 -22.76 -0.24 16.79
C PRO A 66 -22.01 -0.63 15.51
N VAL A 67 -20.78 -1.10 15.68
CA VAL A 67 -20.00 -1.76 14.63
C VAL A 67 -20.73 -3.06 14.30
N ALA A 68 -21.65 -2.99 13.34
CA ALA A 68 -22.16 -4.19 12.69
C ALA A 68 -20.98 -4.81 11.93
N SER A 69 -20.60 -6.03 12.32
CA SER A 69 -19.60 -6.86 11.64
C SER A 69 -20.06 -7.16 10.21
N GLN A 70 -19.81 -6.25 9.27
CA GLN A 70 -20.05 -6.47 7.85
C GLN A 70 -18.89 -7.31 7.31
N GLN A 71 -19.08 -8.61 7.34
CA GLN A 71 -18.17 -9.58 6.71
C GLN A 71 -18.29 -9.41 5.18
N LEU A 72 -17.18 -9.03 4.54
CA LEU A 72 -17.15 -8.83 3.09
C LEU A 72 -17.22 -10.19 2.39
N SER A 73 -18.33 -10.47 1.71
CA SER A 73 -18.50 -11.67 0.88
C SER A 73 -17.64 -11.54 -0.39
N LEU A 74 -16.65 -12.42 -0.56
CA LEU A 74 -15.94 -12.56 -1.84
C LEU A 74 -16.85 -13.30 -2.82
N ALA A 75 -17.55 -12.56 -3.69
CA ALA A 75 -18.20 -13.14 -4.86
C ALA A 75 -17.10 -13.70 -5.77
N THR A 76 -16.97 -15.03 -5.79
CA THR A 76 -16.03 -15.74 -6.65
C THR A 76 -16.59 -15.72 -8.07
N GLY A 77 -16.23 -14.70 -8.84
CA GLY A 77 -16.48 -14.65 -10.28
C GLY A 77 -15.44 -15.48 -11.01
N LEU A 78 -15.73 -16.76 -11.24
CA LEU A 78 -15.08 -17.57 -12.28
C LEU A 78 -16.16 -17.86 -13.33
N SER A 79 -15.95 -17.29 -14.51
CA SER A 79 -16.69 -17.56 -15.75
C SER A 79 -16.49 -18.99 -16.24
#